data_AF-A0A016VYE5-F1
#
_entry.id   AF-A0A016VYE5-F1
#
_cell.length_a   1.000
_cell.length_b   1.000
_cell.length_c   1.000
_cell.angle_alpha   90.00
_cell.angle_beta   90.00
_cell.angle_gamma   90.00
#
_symmetry.space_group_name_H-M   'P 1'
#
loop_
_entity.id
_entity.type
_entity.pdbx_description
1 polymer ?
#
loop_
_entity_poly.entity_id
_entity_poly.type
_entity_poly.pdbx_seq_one_letter_code
_entity_poly.pdbx_strand_id
1 'polypeptide(L)'
;MMYCIDSITEVVMHDKHHNKYSDVRVVKISPSQLNIWIRKECCYSTDRGYVFRILPDSQSSLKRKTEQIIEDLVNTSVGFSPDLSIWGWDRRRTVWVSVLTEGSSHFIAGIIITEPLESAQYSDSGKELRDGEPIVGVNRIWTHPTARRKGVASELLDVIRQRYFTGNHVPKYRVAFSDPSDDGRRFAEIYVGSTGELAPSFLVYTVTK
;
A
#
# COMPACT_ATOMS: atom_id res chain seq x y z
N MET A 1 0.10 14.49 -15.00
CA MET A 1 -0.52 14.72 -16.33
C MET A 1 -0.58 16.23 -16.55
N MET A 2 0.04 16.76 -17.59
CA MET A 2 -0.10 18.18 -18.00
C MET A 2 -1.35 18.30 -18.87
N TYR A 3 -2.23 19.26 -18.63
CA TYR A 3 -3.41 19.52 -19.47
C TYR A 3 -3.54 21.02 -19.77
N CYS A 4 -4.20 21.35 -20.88
CA CYS A 4 -4.33 22.73 -21.35
C CYS A 4 -5.55 23.39 -20.69
N ILE A 5 -5.33 24.42 -19.87
CA ILE A 5 -6.38 25.10 -19.08
C ILE A 5 -7.44 25.78 -19.98
N ASP A 6 -7.08 26.09 -21.22
CA ASP A 6 -7.94 26.80 -22.17
C ASP A 6 -8.94 25.88 -22.91
N SER A 7 -8.84 24.55 -22.73
CA SER A 7 -9.76 23.59 -23.33
C SER A 7 -10.82 23.14 -22.32
N ILE A 8 -12.05 23.66 -22.46
CA ILE A 8 -13.20 23.29 -21.62
C ILE A 8 -13.42 21.77 -21.60
N THR A 9 -13.19 21.09 -22.73
CA THR A 9 -13.35 19.63 -22.86
C THR A 9 -12.27 18.87 -22.07
N GLU A 10 -11.01 19.33 -22.10
CA GLU A 10 -9.94 18.72 -21.32
C GLU A 10 -10.09 19.00 -19.82
N VAL A 11 -10.57 20.18 -19.43
CA VAL A 11 -10.87 20.52 -18.04
C VAL A 11 -12.01 19.66 -17.49
N VAL A 12 -13.09 19.45 -18.26
CA VAL A 12 -14.20 18.57 -17.85
C VAL A 12 -13.74 17.10 -17.76
N MET A 13 -12.90 16.64 -18.68
CA MET A 13 -12.31 15.30 -18.60
C MET A 13 -11.35 15.17 -17.41
N HIS A 14 -10.54 16.20 -17.14
CA HIS A 14 -9.64 16.30 -16.00
C HIS A 14 -10.40 16.24 -14.68
N ASP A 15 -11.45 17.06 -14.52
CA ASP A 15 -12.23 17.11 -13.29
C ASP A 15 -13.03 15.82 -13.07
N LYS A 16 -13.55 15.22 -14.14
CA LYS A 16 -14.19 13.90 -14.08
C LYS A 16 -13.19 12.80 -13.70
N HIS A 17 -11.95 12.89 -14.18
CA HIS A 17 -10.88 11.96 -13.83
C HIS A 17 -10.45 12.14 -12.37
N HIS A 18 -10.17 13.37 -11.92
CA HIS A 18 -9.79 13.68 -10.54
C HIS A 18 -10.89 13.35 -9.51
N ASN A 19 -12.15 13.61 -9.83
CA ASN A 19 -13.28 13.25 -8.98
C ASN A 19 -13.45 11.72 -8.87
N LYS A 20 -13.16 10.96 -9.92
CA LYS A 20 -13.26 9.49 -9.89
C LYS A 20 -12.29 8.87 -8.87
N TYR A 21 -11.05 9.37 -8.77
CA TYR A 21 -10.03 8.82 -7.84
C TYR A 21 -10.14 9.34 -6.42
N SER A 22 -10.89 10.41 -6.18
CA SER A 22 -11.12 10.99 -4.86
C SER A 22 -12.48 10.62 -4.26
N ASP A 23 -13.33 9.92 -5.02
CA ASP A 23 -14.66 9.51 -4.58
C ASP A 23 -14.60 8.41 -3.51
N VAL A 24 -14.78 8.83 -2.25
CA VAL A 24 -14.82 7.94 -1.08
C VAL A 24 -15.92 6.87 -1.21
N ARG A 25 -16.98 7.09 -2.01
CA ARG A 25 -18.09 6.12 -2.16
C ARG A 25 -17.62 4.77 -2.67
N VAL A 26 -16.60 4.74 -3.53
CA VAL A 26 -16.04 3.50 -4.11
C VAL A 26 -15.35 2.65 -3.03
N VAL A 27 -14.68 3.32 -2.09
CA VAL A 27 -13.92 2.69 -1.00
C VAL A 27 -14.71 2.57 0.30
N LYS A 28 -15.93 3.14 0.35
CA LYS A 28 -16.82 3.08 1.52
C LYS A 28 -17.26 1.66 1.80
N ILE A 29 -17.40 1.32 3.08
CA ILE A 29 -17.84 0.02 3.55
C ILE A 29 -18.98 0.18 4.54
N SER A 30 -19.90 -0.78 4.57
CA SER A 30 -20.96 -0.78 5.58
C SER A 30 -20.44 -1.28 6.94
N PRO A 31 -21.06 -0.88 8.06
CA PRO A 31 -20.75 -1.47 9.37
C PRO A 31 -20.90 -3.00 9.40
N SER A 32 -21.87 -3.55 8.65
CA SER A 32 -22.05 -5.00 8.53
C SER A 32 -20.89 -5.68 7.82
N GLN A 33 -20.36 -5.09 6.74
CA GLN A 33 -19.17 -5.59 6.06
C GLN A 33 -17.97 -5.61 7.01
N LEU A 34 -17.72 -4.48 7.69
CA LEU A 34 -16.62 -4.36 8.65
C LEU A 34 -16.70 -5.41 9.75
N ASN A 35 -17.88 -5.58 10.37
CA ASN A 35 -18.09 -6.58 11.42
C ASN A 35 -17.84 -8.02 10.93
N ILE A 36 -18.24 -8.35 9.70
CA ILE A 36 -17.97 -9.67 9.11
C ILE A 36 -16.46 -9.85 8.90
N TRP A 37 -15.75 -8.83 8.41
CA TRP A 37 -14.33 -8.91 8.14
C TRP A 37 -13.50 -9.06 9.41
N ILE A 38 -13.80 -8.28 10.46
CA ILE A 38 -13.13 -8.38 11.77
C ILE A 38 -13.18 -9.82 12.31
N ARG A 39 -14.27 -10.55 12.05
CA ARG A 39 -14.47 -11.93 12.54
C ARG A 39 -13.83 -13.00 11.66
N LYS A 40 -13.59 -12.72 10.38
CA LYS A 40 -13.19 -13.72 9.38
C LYS A 40 -11.77 -13.55 8.87
N GLU A 41 -11.19 -12.37 9.03
CA GLU A 41 -9.85 -12.04 8.54
C GLU A 41 -8.90 -11.73 9.68
N CYS A 42 -7.61 -11.89 9.41
CA CYS A 42 -6.58 -11.48 10.35
C CYS A 42 -6.58 -9.95 10.47
N CYS A 43 -6.94 -9.44 11.64
CA CYS A 43 -7.24 -8.03 11.88
C CYS A 43 -6.45 -7.49 13.08
N TYR A 44 -6.00 -6.25 12.97
CA TYR A 44 -5.28 -5.50 13.99
C TYR A 44 -5.97 -4.16 14.20
N SER A 45 -6.42 -3.88 15.43
CA SER A 45 -6.97 -2.56 15.77
C SER A 45 -5.87 -1.49 15.79
N THR A 46 -6.17 -0.31 15.28
CA THR A 46 -5.33 0.89 15.39
C THR A 46 -6.15 2.03 15.98
N ASP A 47 -5.50 3.13 16.35
CA ASP A 47 -6.18 4.32 16.89
C ASP A 47 -7.19 4.93 15.89
N ARG A 48 -7.04 4.60 14.60
CA ARG A 48 -7.85 5.15 13.51
C ARG A 48 -8.86 4.16 12.92
N GLY A 49 -8.83 2.90 13.35
CA GLY A 49 -9.69 1.84 12.82
C GLY A 49 -9.02 0.49 12.85
N TYR A 50 -8.83 -0.12 11.68
CA TYR A 50 -8.39 -1.51 11.56
C TYR A 50 -7.42 -1.71 10.40
N VAL A 51 -6.43 -2.58 10.60
CA VAL A 51 -5.56 -3.10 9.55
C VAL A 51 -5.84 -4.59 9.37
N PHE A 52 -6.09 -5.00 8.12
CA PHE A 52 -6.34 -6.38 7.75
C PHE A 52 -5.15 -6.95 7.00
N ARG A 53 -4.79 -8.21 7.29
CA ARG A 53 -3.85 -9.03 6.52
C ARG A 53 -4.65 -10.06 5.72
N ILE A 54 -4.52 -10.02 4.40
CA ILE A 54 -5.23 -10.88 3.47
C ILE A 54 -4.21 -11.78 2.75
N LEU A 55 -4.42 -13.09 2.85
CA LEU A 55 -3.61 -14.11 2.18
C LEU A 55 -4.23 -14.51 0.82
N PRO A 56 -3.42 -15.05 -0.12
CA PRO A 56 -3.88 -15.41 -1.47
C PRO A 56 -5.04 -16.42 -1.51
N ASP A 57 -5.15 -17.27 -0.50
CA ASP A 57 -6.15 -18.33 -0.35
C ASP A 57 -7.43 -17.87 0.37
N SER A 58 -7.44 -16.66 0.94
CA SER A 58 -8.65 -16.07 1.53
C SER A 58 -9.81 -16.08 0.54
N GLN A 59 -11.00 -16.36 1.06
CA GLN A 59 -12.28 -16.37 0.33
C GLN A 59 -13.22 -15.24 0.80
N SER A 60 -12.71 -14.26 1.54
CA SER A 60 -13.56 -13.21 2.11
C SER A 60 -14.10 -12.25 1.06
N SER A 61 -15.18 -11.57 1.43
CA SER A 61 -15.65 -10.41 0.66
C SER A 61 -14.70 -9.21 0.76
N LEU A 62 -13.83 -9.15 1.78
CA LEU A 62 -12.79 -8.13 1.88
C LEU A 62 -11.77 -8.30 0.76
N LYS A 63 -11.28 -9.53 0.55
CA LYS A 63 -10.35 -9.85 -0.54
C LYS A 63 -10.92 -9.41 -1.89
N ARG A 64 -12.12 -9.88 -2.23
CA ARG A 64 -12.80 -9.54 -3.50
C ARG A 64 -12.94 -8.03 -3.70
N LYS A 65 -13.37 -7.30 -2.66
CA LYS A 65 -13.49 -5.83 -2.73
C LYS A 65 -12.13 -5.16 -2.89
N THR A 66 -11.10 -5.67 -2.24
CA THR A 66 -9.73 -5.14 -2.30
C THR A 66 -9.10 -5.37 -3.66
N GLU A 67 -9.27 -6.56 -4.25
CA GLU A 67 -8.81 -6.86 -5.61
C GLU A 67 -9.45 -5.90 -6.62
N GLN A 68 -10.76 -5.69 -6.52
CA GLN A 68 -11.46 -4.70 -7.36
C GLN A 68 -10.89 -3.29 -7.20
N ILE A 69 -10.65 -2.83 -5.96
CA ILE A 69 -10.03 -1.51 -5.72
C ILE A 69 -8.61 -1.44 -6.30
N ILE A 70 -7.84 -2.53 -6.22
CA ILE A 70 -6.49 -2.58 -6.79
C ILE A 70 -6.55 -2.43 -8.31
N GLU A 71 -7.41 -3.17 -8.97
CA GLU A 71 -7.57 -3.13 -10.43
C GLU A 71 -8.11 -1.77 -10.90
N ASP A 72 -9.17 -1.26 -10.26
CA ASP A 72 -9.90 -0.06 -10.71
C ASP A 72 -9.22 1.27 -10.32
N LEU A 73 -8.48 1.30 -9.20
CA LEU A 73 -7.92 2.52 -8.63
C LEU A 73 -6.40 2.46 -8.50
N VAL A 74 -5.86 1.42 -7.86
CA VAL A 74 -4.40 1.37 -7.58
C VAL A 74 -3.62 1.29 -8.88
N ASN A 75 -3.91 0.28 -9.71
CA ASN A 75 -3.18 0.02 -10.95
C ASN A 75 -3.31 1.18 -11.93
N THR A 76 -4.54 1.69 -12.09
CA THR A 76 -4.78 2.83 -12.98
C THR A 76 -4.10 4.10 -12.50
N SER A 77 -4.05 4.35 -11.18
CA SER A 77 -3.44 5.58 -10.63
C SER A 77 -1.93 5.69 -10.84
N VAL A 78 -1.24 4.56 -11.00
CA VAL A 78 0.22 4.50 -11.20
C VAL A 78 0.61 4.04 -12.61
N GLY A 79 -0.37 3.79 -13.48
CA GLY A 79 -0.14 3.34 -14.86
C GLY A 79 0.26 1.87 -14.99
N PHE A 80 0.00 1.04 -13.98
CA PHE A 80 0.21 -0.40 -14.11
C PHE A 80 -0.82 -1.03 -15.04
N SER A 81 -0.38 -2.03 -15.79
CA SER A 81 -1.26 -2.84 -16.61
C SER A 81 -2.24 -3.63 -15.71
N PRO A 82 -3.52 -3.77 -16.11
CA PRO A 82 -4.52 -4.50 -15.33
C PRO A 82 -4.18 -5.98 -15.10
N ASP A 83 -3.37 -6.58 -15.96
CA ASP A 83 -2.93 -7.99 -15.89
C ASP A 83 -1.81 -8.22 -14.86
N LEU A 84 -1.32 -7.18 -14.19
CA LEU A 84 -0.24 -7.31 -13.22
C LEU A 84 -0.72 -8.05 -11.97
N SER A 85 -0.30 -9.31 -11.82
CA SER A 85 -0.67 -10.19 -10.70
C SER A 85 -0.60 -9.49 -9.34
N ILE A 86 -1.68 -9.58 -8.57
CA ILE A 86 -1.76 -9.07 -7.18
C ILE A 86 -0.95 -9.98 -6.25
N TRP A 87 -1.08 -11.29 -6.45
CA TRP A 87 -0.60 -12.31 -5.51
C TRP A 87 0.81 -12.86 -5.82
N GLY A 88 1.37 -12.51 -6.99
CA GLY A 88 2.58 -13.14 -7.51
C GLY A 88 2.26 -14.49 -8.14
N TRP A 89 3.15 -14.97 -9.02
CA TRP A 89 2.99 -16.27 -9.68
C TRP A 89 3.11 -17.44 -8.69
N ASP A 90 3.96 -17.28 -7.68
CA ASP A 90 4.24 -18.22 -6.59
C ASP A 90 3.31 -18.03 -5.38
N ARG A 91 2.36 -17.08 -5.45
CA ARG A 91 1.43 -16.74 -4.36
C ARG A 91 2.14 -16.32 -3.07
N ARG A 92 3.35 -15.74 -3.14
CA ARG A 92 4.07 -15.28 -1.93
C ARG A 92 3.61 -13.93 -1.40
N ARG A 93 2.85 -13.16 -2.20
CA ARG A 93 2.44 -11.81 -1.79
C ARG A 93 1.32 -11.84 -0.77
N THR A 94 1.34 -10.84 0.10
CA THR A 94 0.29 -10.59 1.10
C THR A 94 -0.27 -9.19 0.88
N VAL A 95 -1.59 -9.07 0.90
CA VAL A 95 -2.27 -7.77 0.76
C VAL A 95 -2.68 -7.27 2.13
N TRP A 96 -2.37 -6.02 2.42
CA TRP A 96 -2.69 -5.35 3.66
C TRP A 96 -3.60 -4.16 3.40
N VAL A 97 -4.65 -4.04 4.20
CA VAL A 97 -5.70 -3.03 4.01
C VAL A 97 -5.91 -2.25 5.28
N SER A 98 -5.78 -0.92 5.21
CA SER A 98 -6.17 0.00 6.28
C SER A 98 -7.60 0.46 6.06
N VAL A 99 -8.45 0.26 7.07
CA VAL A 99 -9.83 0.74 7.14
C VAL A 99 -9.91 1.80 8.22
N LEU A 100 -10.22 3.03 7.83
CA LEU A 100 -10.46 4.12 8.78
C LEU A 100 -11.91 4.12 9.24
N THR A 101 -12.10 4.51 10.49
CA THR A 101 -13.40 4.71 11.11
C THR A 101 -13.52 6.14 11.61
N GLU A 102 -14.43 6.90 11.02
CA GLU A 102 -14.73 8.28 11.40
C GLU A 102 -16.22 8.36 11.78
N GLY A 103 -16.50 8.35 13.09
CA GLY A 103 -17.87 8.23 13.60
C GLY A 103 -18.53 6.92 13.16
N SER A 104 -19.62 7.01 12.39
CA SER A 104 -20.33 5.86 11.82
C SER A 104 -19.90 5.50 10.39
N SER A 105 -18.94 6.25 9.81
CA SER A 105 -18.46 6.04 8.45
C SER A 105 -17.17 5.23 8.46
N HIS A 106 -17.11 4.24 7.57
CA HIS A 106 -15.95 3.38 7.41
C HIS A 106 -15.54 3.33 5.94
N PHE A 107 -14.25 3.37 5.65
CA PHE A 107 -13.76 3.25 4.28
C PHE A 107 -12.33 2.69 4.23
N ILE A 108 -12.01 2.03 3.12
CA ILE A 108 -10.64 1.58 2.83
C ILE A 108 -9.79 2.80 2.46
N ALA A 109 -8.80 3.09 3.30
CA ALA A 109 -7.98 4.28 3.18
C ALA A 109 -6.57 4.00 2.64
N GLY A 110 -6.08 2.78 2.79
CA GLY A 110 -4.74 2.40 2.34
C GLY A 110 -4.66 0.93 1.98
N ILE A 111 -3.84 0.62 0.97
CA ILE A 111 -3.54 -0.73 0.52
C ILE A 111 -2.03 -0.84 0.33
N ILE A 112 -1.43 -1.89 0.89
CA ILE A 112 -0.03 -2.25 0.66
C ILE A 112 0.04 -3.72 0.26
N ILE A 113 0.73 -4.01 -0.83
CA ILE A 113 1.05 -5.36 -1.26
C ILE A 113 2.50 -5.63 -0.87
N THR A 114 2.73 -6.66 -0.07
CA THR A 114 4.08 -7.05 0.38
C THR A 114 4.49 -8.42 -0.10
N GLU A 115 5.79 -8.65 -0.18
CA GLU A 115 6.41 -9.97 -0.35
C GLU A 115 7.62 -10.13 0.60
N PRO A 116 7.93 -11.36 1.05
CA PRO A 116 9.15 -11.60 1.80
C PRO A 116 10.34 -11.57 0.85
N LEU A 117 11.45 -10.96 1.27
CA LEU A 117 12.67 -10.88 0.48
C LEU A 117 13.86 -11.48 1.23
N GLU A 118 14.72 -12.17 0.48
CA GLU A 118 16.03 -12.65 0.93
C GLU A 118 17.13 -11.60 0.75
N SER A 119 16.97 -10.72 -0.24
CA SER A 119 17.89 -9.62 -0.47
C SER A 119 17.21 -8.40 -1.10
N ALA A 120 17.87 -7.25 -0.93
CA ALA A 120 17.48 -5.97 -1.53
C ALA A 120 18.73 -5.10 -1.72
N GLN A 121 18.64 -4.02 -2.48
CA GLN A 121 19.76 -3.12 -2.77
C GLN A 121 19.54 -1.75 -2.12
N TYR A 122 20.59 -1.12 -1.63
CA TYR A 122 20.52 0.28 -1.19
C TYR A 122 20.34 1.22 -2.38
N SER A 123 19.42 2.18 -2.28
CA SER A 123 19.02 3.07 -3.38
C SER A 123 20.15 3.99 -3.88
N ASP A 124 21.12 4.31 -3.03
CA ASP A 124 22.22 5.23 -3.31
C ASP A 124 23.46 4.54 -3.91
N SER A 125 23.83 3.38 -3.35
CA SER A 125 25.07 2.66 -3.66
C SER A 125 24.86 1.44 -4.54
N GLY A 126 23.61 0.95 -4.66
CA GLY A 126 23.30 -0.32 -5.31
C GLY A 126 23.83 -1.55 -4.56
N LYS A 127 24.47 -1.36 -3.39
CA LYS A 127 25.02 -2.45 -2.60
C LYS A 127 23.89 -3.39 -2.16
N GLU A 128 24.09 -4.69 -2.33
CA GLU A 128 23.13 -5.69 -1.86
C GLU A 128 23.22 -5.89 -0.34
N LEU A 129 22.06 -5.93 0.30
CA LEU A 129 21.83 -6.43 1.65
C LEU A 129 21.29 -7.86 1.54
N ARG A 130 22.09 -8.83 1.99
CA ARG A 130 21.74 -10.26 2.04
C ARG A 130 22.45 -10.90 3.24
N ASP A 131 21.84 -10.76 4.41
CA ASP A 131 22.42 -11.16 5.71
C ASP A 131 21.61 -12.26 6.42
N GLY A 132 20.58 -12.82 5.76
CA GLY A 132 19.72 -13.88 6.31
C GLY A 132 18.60 -13.36 7.21
N GLU A 133 18.57 -12.06 7.51
CA GLU A 133 17.52 -11.43 8.30
C GLU A 133 16.31 -11.05 7.43
N PRO A 134 15.08 -11.02 7.96
CA PRO A 134 13.89 -10.76 7.16
C PRO A 134 13.85 -9.35 6.58
N ILE A 135 13.46 -9.24 5.31
CA ILE A 135 13.22 -7.97 4.61
C ILE A 135 11.75 -7.94 4.15
N VAL A 136 11.08 -6.81 4.37
CA VAL A 136 9.72 -6.57 3.85
C VAL A 136 9.84 -5.90 2.48
N GLY A 137 9.51 -6.61 1.40
CA GLY A 137 9.35 -6.01 0.08
C GLY A 137 7.98 -5.38 -0.07
N VAL A 138 7.92 -4.08 -0.36
CA VAL A 138 6.72 -3.33 -0.70
C VAL A 138 6.58 -3.31 -2.21
N ASN A 139 5.70 -4.17 -2.73
CA ASN A 139 5.41 -4.29 -4.15
C ASN A 139 4.56 -3.13 -4.66
N ARG A 140 3.53 -2.77 -3.89
CA ARG A 140 2.66 -1.62 -4.18
C ARG A 140 2.25 -0.96 -2.89
N ILE A 141 2.19 0.37 -2.93
CA ILE A 141 1.68 1.18 -1.84
C ILE A 141 0.70 2.20 -2.41
N TRP A 142 -0.47 2.27 -1.81
CA TRP A 142 -1.51 3.22 -2.19
C TRP A 142 -2.23 3.75 -0.96
N THR A 143 -2.58 5.02 -1.02
CA THR A 143 -3.40 5.68 -0.01
C THR A 143 -4.43 6.53 -0.74
N HIS A 144 -5.69 6.37 -0.32
CA HIS A 144 -6.81 7.14 -0.85
C HIS A 144 -6.51 8.64 -0.74
N PRO A 145 -6.78 9.48 -1.76
CA PRO A 145 -6.41 10.89 -1.75
C PRO A 145 -6.85 11.65 -0.50
N THR A 146 -8.06 11.40 0.00
CA THR A 146 -8.59 12.05 1.23
C THR A 146 -7.90 11.60 2.52
N ALA A 147 -7.12 10.53 2.47
CA ALA A 147 -6.38 9.93 3.59
C ALA A 147 -4.86 10.15 3.49
N ARG A 148 -4.37 10.73 2.39
CA ARG A 148 -2.94 11.04 2.21
C ARG A 148 -2.47 12.08 3.23
N ARG A 149 -1.17 12.02 3.57
CA ARG A 149 -0.50 12.93 4.52
C ARG A 149 -1.12 12.98 5.92
N LYS A 150 -1.94 11.98 6.29
CA LYS A 150 -2.53 11.79 7.62
C LYS A 150 -1.92 10.62 8.41
N GLY A 151 -0.78 10.09 7.94
CA GLY A 151 -0.05 8.99 8.61
C GLY A 151 -0.52 7.57 8.27
N VAL A 152 -1.54 7.39 7.43
CA VAL A 152 -2.13 6.07 7.11
C VAL A 152 -1.11 5.07 6.54
N ALA A 153 -0.33 5.48 5.54
CA ALA A 153 0.70 4.64 4.94
C ALA A 153 1.78 4.21 5.94
N SER A 154 2.16 5.12 6.84
CA SER A 154 3.16 4.86 7.88
C SER A 154 2.62 3.90 8.95
N GLU A 155 1.41 4.13 9.47
CA GLU A 155 0.74 3.23 10.42
C GLU A 155 0.58 1.82 9.83
N LEU A 156 0.16 1.73 8.56
CA LEU A 156 0.01 0.45 7.87
C LEU A 156 1.36 -0.29 7.75
N LEU A 157 2.44 0.38 7.36
CA LEU A 157 3.77 -0.24 7.32
C LEU A 157 4.32 -0.59 8.71
N ASP A 158 4.03 0.19 9.74
CA ASP A 158 4.44 -0.12 11.11
C ASP A 158 3.75 -1.42 11.60
N VAL A 159 2.45 -1.58 11.32
CA VAL A 159 1.73 -2.84 11.60
C VAL A 159 2.31 -4.01 10.80
N ILE A 160 2.57 -3.82 9.50
CA ILE A 160 3.19 -4.84 8.65
C ILE A 160 4.52 -5.30 9.24
N ARG A 161 5.41 -4.37 9.59
CA ARG A 161 6.73 -4.68 10.14
C ARG A 161 6.67 -5.45 11.45
N GLN A 162 5.65 -5.22 12.27
CA GLN A 162 5.44 -5.94 13.54
C GLN A 162 4.80 -7.32 13.36
N ARG A 163 4.06 -7.54 12.27
CA ARG A 163 3.14 -8.69 12.13
C ARG A 163 3.43 -9.60 10.94
N TYR A 164 4.29 -9.19 10.01
CA TYR A 164 4.49 -9.95 8.78
C TYR A 164 5.22 -11.27 9.03
N PHE A 165 6.34 -11.19 9.73
CA PHE A 165 7.15 -12.33 10.16
C PHE A 165 6.83 -12.66 11.61
N THR A 166 6.39 -13.89 11.87
CA THR A 166 6.03 -14.34 13.22
C THR A 166 7.19 -14.15 14.18
N GLY A 167 6.96 -13.44 15.29
CA GLY A 167 7.96 -13.21 16.34
C GLY A 167 9.06 -12.20 15.99
N ASN A 168 9.03 -11.58 14.80
CA ASN A 168 10.10 -10.71 14.34
C ASN A 168 9.55 -9.30 14.01
N HIS A 169 10.10 -8.28 14.67
CA HIS A 169 9.84 -6.89 14.33
C HIS A 169 10.88 -6.38 13.34
N VAL A 170 10.46 -6.13 12.10
CA VAL A 170 11.35 -5.68 11.04
C VAL A 170 11.66 -4.18 11.20
N PRO A 171 12.94 -3.76 11.30
CA PRO A 171 13.32 -2.35 11.36
C PRO A 171 12.97 -1.56 10.09
N LYS A 172 12.85 -0.22 10.19
CA LYS A 172 12.51 0.65 9.04
C LYS A 172 13.47 0.48 7.86
N TYR A 173 14.77 0.39 8.16
CA TYR A 173 15.84 0.26 7.16
C TYR A 173 15.83 -1.10 6.44
N ARG A 174 14.99 -2.06 6.87
CA ARG A 174 14.77 -3.36 6.21
C ARG A 174 13.45 -3.43 5.44
N VAL A 175 12.87 -2.28 5.11
CA VAL A 175 11.74 -2.16 4.18
C VAL A 175 12.29 -1.79 2.81
N ALA A 176 12.06 -2.64 1.83
CA ALA A 176 12.46 -2.42 0.45
C ALA A 176 11.26 -2.05 -0.42
N PHE A 177 11.43 -1.16 -1.40
CA PHE A 177 10.36 -0.73 -2.30
C PHE A 177 10.67 -1.15 -3.74
N SER A 178 9.72 -1.76 -4.44
CA SER A 178 9.90 -2.08 -5.87
C SER A 178 9.57 -0.89 -6.75
N ASP A 179 10.50 -0.50 -7.62
CA ASP A 179 10.32 0.54 -8.65
C ASP A 179 9.49 1.75 -8.16
N PRO A 180 9.93 2.45 -7.08
CA PRO A 180 9.11 3.48 -6.45
C PRO A 180 8.84 4.65 -7.40
N SER A 181 7.57 5.07 -7.48
CA SER A 181 7.19 6.35 -8.10
C SER A 181 7.81 7.54 -7.35
N ASP A 182 7.74 8.75 -7.88
CA ASP A 182 8.25 9.95 -7.19
C ASP A 182 7.60 10.15 -5.80
N ASP A 183 6.28 9.96 -5.72
CA ASP A 183 5.54 9.97 -4.44
C ASP A 183 6.01 8.84 -3.51
N GLY A 184 6.24 7.64 -4.07
CA GLY A 184 6.73 6.47 -3.33
C GLY A 184 8.13 6.66 -2.78
N ARG A 185 9.04 7.25 -3.58
CA ARG A 185 10.41 7.59 -3.20
C ARG A 185 10.40 8.60 -2.06
N ARG A 186 9.67 9.72 -2.22
CA ARG A 186 9.55 10.74 -1.17
C ARG A 186 8.98 10.16 0.12
N PHE A 187 8.00 9.25 0.01
CA PHE A 187 7.46 8.55 1.17
C PHE A 187 8.52 7.65 1.82
N ALA A 188 9.24 6.84 1.05
CA ALA A 188 10.28 5.93 1.55
C ALA A 188 11.39 6.70 2.27
N GLU A 189 11.89 7.78 1.66
CA GLU A 189 12.91 8.67 2.24
C GLU A 189 12.46 9.24 3.59
N ILE A 190 11.23 9.74 3.71
CA ILE A 190 10.71 10.26 4.98
C ILE A 190 10.50 9.14 6.00
N TYR A 191 9.89 8.04 5.56
CA TYR A 191 9.50 6.94 6.42
C TYR A 191 10.72 6.22 7.03
N VAL A 192 11.74 5.97 6.21
CA VAL A 192 13.02 5.35 6.62
C VAL A 192 13.93 6.40 7.28
N GLY A 193 14.07 7.57 6.66
CA GLY A 193 15.02 8.62 7.01
C GLY A 193 14.67 9.52 8.19
N SER A 194 13.62 9.21 8.96
CA SER A 194 13.33 9.93 10.22
C SER A 194 14.42 9.73 11.30
N THR A 195 15.56 9.10 10.95
CA THR A 195 16.75 8.87 11.78
C THR A 195 17.92 9.74 11.31
N GLY A 196 17.80 11.07 11.43
CA GLY A 196 18.90 12.00 11.77
C GLY A 196 20.14 12.19 10.88
N GLU A 197 20.47 11.35 9.90
CA GLU A 197 21.72 11.46 9.13
C GLU A 197 21.53 11.42 7.60
N LEU A 198 22.58 11.90 6.90
CA LEU A 198 22.67 12.25 5.48
C LEU A 198 21.79 11.43 4.53
N ALA A 199 21.21 12.14 3.54
CA ALA A 199 20.46 11.64 2.37
C ALA A 199 19.87 10.23 2.56
N PRO A 200 18.58 10.11 2.90
CA PRO A 200 18.03 8.85 3.38
C PRO A 200 18.10 7.75 2.31
N SER A 201 19.13 6.91 2.42
CA SER A 201 19.22 5.67 1.65
C SER A 201 18.16 4.71 2.18
N PHE A 202 17.39 4.13 1.27
CA PHE A 202 16.38 3.12 1.56
C PHE A 202 16.60 1.92 0.64
N LEU A 203 15.98 0.79 0.97
CA LEU A 203 16.13 -0.41 0.16
C LEU A 203 15.20 -0.38 -1.05
N VAL A 204 15.69 -0.86 -2.19
CA VAL A 204 14.94 -1.12 -3.41
C VAL A 204 15.15 -2.57 -3.84
N TYR A 205 14.19 -3.13 -4.56
CA TYR A 205 14.33 -4.47 -5.12
C TYR A 205 13.62 -4.58 -6.47
N THR A 206 14.09 -5.48 -7.31
CA THR A 206 13.43 -5.80 -8.58
C THR A 206 12.44 -6.94 -8.37
N VAL A 207 11.25 -6.79 -8.92
CA VAL A 207 10.24 -7.85 -8.88
C VAL A 207 10.68 -8.99 -9.79
N THR A 208 11.05 -10.13 -9.20
CA THR A 208 11.35 -11.35 -9.97
C THR A 208 10.05 -11.92 -10.53
N LYS A 209 10.05 -12.21 -11.84
CA LYS A 209 8.96 -12.88 -12.54
C LYS A 209 8.74 -14.31 -12.09
#